data_AF-A0A1D7QI89-F1
#
_entry.id   AF-A0A1D7QI89-F1
#
_cell.length_a   1.000
_cell.length_b   1.000
_cell.length_c   1.000
_cell.angle_alpha   90.00
_cell.angle_beta   90.00
_cell.angle_gamma   90.00
#
_symmetry.space_group_name_H-M   'P 1'
#
loop_
_entity.id
_entity.type
_entity.pdbx_description
1 polymer ?
#
loop_
_entity_poly.entity_id
_entity_poly.type
_entity_poly.pdbx_seq_one_letter_code
_entity_poly.pdbx_strand_id
1 'polypeptide(L)'
;MDRKDFWDITQPAYGPMLTKELIALAERKLNVRLPQLLIHLLNIKNGGTTLGFALPMIQKTIAGDYLAIEELYGITNDSFLSKPNLLHSSYLIKEWGLPEKQVLILGEGHWWVTLDYRAGEEPTVNWIDAENRQDFILAPTFEAFMSRLETMEKYRPLEQNNRVANNTVIWESFIAEEKLIELDERFLKQVNERRRQKGLPDIKKE
;
A
#
# COMPACT_ATOMS: atom_id res chain seq x y z
N MET A 1 18.92 1.94 -1.32
CA MET A 1 17.96 1.79 -2.43
C MET A 1 18.24 2.91 -3.43
N ASP A 2 18.48 2.59 -4.70
CA ASP A 2 18.47 3.64 -5.73
C ASP A 2 17.02 4.14 -5.85
N ARG A 3 16.84 5.45 -6.00
CA ARG A 3 15.52 6.08 -6.10
C ARG A 3 14.76 5.62 -7.34
N LYS A 4 15.48 5.15 -8.37
CA LYS A 4 14.91 4.55 -9.58
C LYS A 4 14.27 3.17 -9.31
N ASP A 5 14.71 2.49 -8.26
CA ASP A 5 14.20 1.17 -7.88
C ASP A 5 12.97 1.28 -6.97
N PHE A 6 12.38 2.47 -6.80
CA PHE A 6 11.16 2.62 -6.00
C PHE A 6 9.91 2.24 -6.78
N TRP A 7 9.82 2.65 -8.04
CA TRP A 7 8.59 2.55 -8.82
C TRP A 7 8.56 1.29 -9.68
N ASP A 8 7.39 0.64 -9.77
CA ASP A 8 7.14 -0.29 -10.86
C ASP A 8 6.88 0.50 -12.15
N ILE A 9 7.91 0.62 -12.98
CA ILE A 9 7.84 1.33 -14.27
C ILE A 9 6.99 0.62 -15.33
N THR A 10 6.62 -0.64 -15.10
CA THR A 10 5.74 -1.39 -16.01
C THR A 10 4.27 -0.97 -15.83
N GLN A 11 3.94 -0.43 -14.66
CA GLN A 11 2.61 0.10 -14.35
C GLN A 11 2.51 1.59 -14.67
N PRO A 12 1.36 2.08 -15.16
CA PRO A 12 1.16 3.48 -15.47
C PRO A 12 1.28 4.35 -14.21
N ALA A 13 1.69 5.61 -14.41
CA ALA A 13 1.59 6.63 -13.37
C ALA A 13 0.12 6.98 -13.10
N TYR A 14 -0.20 7.40 -11.88
CA TYR A 14 -1.54 7.89 -11.54
C TYR A 14 -1.79 9.30 -12.06
N GLY A 15 -0.73 10.10 -12.17
CA GLY A 15 -0.77 11.46 -12.66
C GLY A 15 -0.10 11.68 -14.01
N PRO A 16 -0.29 12.88 -14.60
CA PRO A 16 0.45 13.32 -15.78
C PRO A 16 1.94 13.53 -15.45
N MET A 17 2.73 13.86 -16.47
CA MET A 17 4.12 14.30 -16.26
C MET A 17 4.17 15.43 -15.21
N LEU A 18 5.04 15.27 -14.22
CA LEU A 18 5.16 16.26 -13.16
C LEU A 18 5.83 17.52 -13.71
N THR A 19 5.15 18.66 -13.59
CA THR A 19 5.70 19.97 -13.96
C THR A 19 5.88 20.87 -12.76
N LYS A 20 6.73 21.90 -12.89
CA LYS A 20 6.94 22.89 -11.83
C LYS A 20 5.64 23.62 -11.47
N GLU A 21 4.79 23.87 -12.46
CA GLU A 21 3.49 24.51 -12.29
C GLU A 21 2.55 23.61 -11.48
N LEU A 22 2.58 22.30 -11.73
CA LEU A 22 1.76 21.33 -11.00
C LEU A 22 2.22 21.19 -9.53
N ILE A 23 3.54 21.19 -9.29
CA ILE A 23 4.10 21.23 -7.94
C ILE A 23 3.69 22.53 -7.21
N ALA A 24 3.87 23.69 -7.85
CA ALA A 24 3.51 24.98 -7.26
C ALA A 24 1.99 25.14 -7.04
N LEU A 25 1.17 24.49 -7.86
CA LEU A 25 -0.27 24.37 -7.63
C LEU A 25 -0.56 23.54 -6.37
N ALA A 26 0.10 22.39 -6.23
CA ALA A 26 -0.09 21.51 -5.09
C ALA A 26 0.32 22.15 -3.77
N GLU A 27 1.53 22.71 -3.70
CA GLU A 27 2.03 23.42 -2.52
C GLU A 27 1.11 24.57 -2.10
N ARG A 28 0.59 25.32 -3.07
CA ARG A 28 -0.36 26.42 -2.81
C ARG A 28 -1.72 25.93 -2.34
N LYS A 29 -2.27 24.89 -2.95
CA LYS A 29 -3.59 24.33 -2.57
C LYS A 29 -3.55 23.67 -1.19
N LEU A 30 -2.45 22.97 -0.89
CA LEU A 30 -2.23 22.30 0.38
C LEU A 30 -1.67 23.25 1.45
N ASN A 31 -1.19 24.44 1.05
CA ASN A 31 -0.55 25.43 1.89
C ASN A 31 0.66 24.89 2.67
N VAL A 32 1.54 24.15 1.98
CA VAL A 32 2.76 23.54 2.53
C VAL A 32 3.91 23.56 1.51
N ARG A 33 5.13 23.28 1.97
CA ARG A 33 6.25 22.89 1.10
C ARG A 33 6.40 21.38 1.11
N LEU A 34 6.44 20.76 -0.07
CA LEU A 34 6.59 19.31 -0.16
C LEU A 34 8.07 18.91 0.04
N PRO A 35 8.35 17.78 0.72
CA PRO A 35 9.72 17.31 0.89
C PRO A 35 10.43 17.14 -0.44
N GLN A 36 11.68 17.59 -0.52
CA GLN A 36 12.45 17.57 -1.76
C GLN A 36 12.60 16.14 -2.32
N LEU A 37 12.78 15.15 -1.45
CA LEU A 37 12.87 13.75 -1.87
C LEU A 37 11.55 13.23 -2.44
N LEU A 38 10.39 13.66 -1.92
CA LEU A 38 9.10 13.29 -2.49
C LEU A 38 8.94 13.86 -3.90
N ILE A 39 9.26 15.13 -4.10
CA ILE A 39 9.25 15.75 -5.44
C ILE A 39 10.18 15.00 -6.40
N HIS A 40 11.36 14.58 -5.93
CA HIS A 40 12.29 13.82 -6.76
C HIS A 40 11.72 12.46 -7.18
N LEU A 41 11.05 11.73 -6.28
CA LEU A 41 10.36 10.48 -6.61
C LEU A 41 9.23 10.72 -7.63
N LEU A 42 8.42 11.73 -7.40
CA LEU A 42 7.29 12.07 -8.27
C LEU A 42 7.73 12.53 -9.67
N ASN A 43 8.95 13.08 -9.81
CA ASN A 43 9.54 13.40 -11.11
C ASN A 43 9.92 12.14 -11.92
N ILE A 44 10.24 11.03 -11.25
CA ILE A 44 10.51 9.75 -11.93
C ILE A 44 9.18 9.15 -12.40
N LYS A 45 8.18 9.10 -11.51
CA LYS A 45 6.82 8.64 -11.80
C LYS A 45 5.85 9.36 -10.87
N ASN A 46 4.86 10.04 -11.43
CA ASN A 46 3.93 10.89 -10.67
C ASN A 46 2.82 10.07 -10.01
N GLY A 47 3.18 9.35 -8.95
CA GLY A 47 2.31 8.44 -8.22
C GLY A 47 2.09 7.11 -8.95
N GLY A 48 1.69 6.10 -8.19
CA GLY A 48 1.36 4.78 -8.71
C GLY A 48 1.94 3.64 -7.91
N THR A 49 1.99 2.47 -8.53
CA THR A 49 2.53 1.25 -7.93
C THR A 49 4.05 1.30 -7.78
N THR A 50 4.54 0.82 -6.65
CA THR A 50 5.96 0.65 -6.30
C THR A 50 6.47 -0.75 -6.65
N LEU A 51 7.76 -1.04 -6.49
CA LEU A 51 8.31 -2.40 -6.60
C LEU A 51 7.99 -3.31 -5.39
N GLY A 52 7.18 -2.84 -4.44
CA GLY A 52 6.82 -3.58 -3.23
C GLY A 52 7.85 -3.41 -2.11
N PHE A 53 7.52 -2.52 -1.18
CA PHE A 53 8.32 -2.27 0.03
C PHE A 53 7.52 -2.56 1.29
N ALA A 54 8.23 -2.85 2.36
CA ALA A 54 7.69 -3.00 3.70
C ALA A 54 8.29 -1.94 4.61
N LEU A 55 7.45 -1.31 5.43
CA LEU A 55 7.88 -0.55 6.58
C LEU A 55 7.63 -1.38 7.84
N PRO A 56 8.67 -1.81 8.58
CA PRO A 56 8.48 -2.50 9.85
C PRO A 56 7.69 -1.63 10.84
N MET A 57 6.62 -2.19 11.40
CA MET A 57 5.77 -1.52 12.38
C MET A 57 6.30 -1.77 13.79
N ILE A 58 6.49 -0.70 14.55
CA ILE A 58 7.01 -0.76 15.93
C ILE A 58 5.90 -0.93 16.97
N GLN A 59 4.64 -0.77 16.56
CA GLN A 59 3.47 -0.89 17.40
C GLN A 59 2.34 -1.57 16.64
N LYS A 60 1.39 -2.15 17.38
CA LYS A 60 0.26 -2.87 16.81
C LYS A 60 -0.68 -1.93 16.06
N THR A 61 -0.88 -2.20 14.77
CA THR A 61 -1.86 -1.55 13.90
C THR A 61 -2.63 -2.60 13.10
N ILE A 62 -3.60 -2.16 12.30
CA ILE A 62 -4.29 -3.02 11.34
C ILE A 62 -3.38 -3.54 10.21
N ALA A 63 -2.20 -2.94 10.00
CA ALA A 63 -1.23 -3.40 9.03
C ALA A 63 -0.44 -4.65 9.52
N GLY A 64 -0.50 -4.98 10.81
CA GLY A 64 0.26 -6.08 11.39
C GLY A 64 1.73 -5.71 11.66
N ASP A 65 2.64 -6.65 11.41
CA ASP A 65 4.07 -6.49 11.74
C ASP A 65 4.81 -5.53 10.80
N TYR A 66 4.27 -5.31 9.60
CA TYR A 66 4.83 -4.37 8.63
C TYR A 66 3.71 -3.74 7.80
N LEU A 67 3.91 -2.50 7.37
CA LEU A 67 3.05 -1.82 6.41
C LEU A 67 3.60 -2.03 5.00
N ALA A 68 2.79 -2.62 4.13
CA ALA A 68 3.10 -2.72 2.71
C ALA A 68 2.96 -1.33 2.04
N ILE A 69 4.02 -0.88 1.37
CA ILE A 69 4.08 0.35 0.59
C ILE A 69 4.00 -0.05 -0.87
N GLU A 70 2.82 -0.47 -1.31
CA GLU A 70 2.55 -0.96 -2.68
C GLU A 70 2.26 0.18 -3.65
N GLU A 71 1.85 1.33 -3.13
CA GLU A 71 1.61 2.53 -3.90
C GLU A 71 2.03 3.79 -3.14
N LEU A 72 2.14 4.87 -3.89
CA LEU A 72 2.30 6.21 -3.35
C LEU A 72 1.48 7.18 -4.22
N TYR A 73 0.78 8.10 -3.57
CA TYR A 73 -0.06 9.08 -4.22
C TYR A 73 0.76 10.07 -5.07
N GLY A 74 0.18 10.44 -6.21
CA GLY A 74 0.77 11.45 -7.11
C GLY A 74 0.23 12.85 -6.86
N ILE A 75 0.63 13.79 -7.71
CA ILE A 75 -0.01 15.10 -7.83
C ILE A 75 -0.77 15.11 -9.15
N THR A 76 -2.10 15.11 -9.07
CA THR A 76 -2.97 15.15 -10.25
C THR A 76 -3.82 16.40 -10.26
N ASN A 77 -4.69 16.53 -11.26
CA ASN A 77 -5.77 17.49 -11.14
C ASN A 77 -6.76 17.04 -10.06
N ASP A 78 -7.38 18.02 -9.41
CA ASP A 78 -8.35 17.86 -8.34
C ASP A 78 -9.72 17.50 -8.93
N SER A 79 -9.82 16.34 -9.56
CA SER A 79 -11.04 15.78 -10.11
C SER A 79 -11.43 14.55 -9.30
N PHE A 80 -12.67 14.46 -8.85
CA PHE A 80 -13.19 13.30 -8.09
C PHE A 80 -13.08 11.96 -8.83
N LEU A 81 -12.91 11.98 -10.15
CA LEU A 81 -12.69 10.78 -10.97
C LEU A 81 -11.21 10.35 -11.05
N SER A 82 -10.31 11.14 -10.48
CA SER A 82 -8.88 10.84 -10.47
C SER A 82 -8.55 9.78 -9.42
N LYS A 83 -7.46 9.05 -9.66
CA LYS A 83 -6.87 8.14 -8.66
C LYS A 83 -6.50 8.91 -7.38
N PRO A 84 -6.37 8.22 -6.24
CA PRO A 84 -5.89 8.84 -5.00
C PRO A 84 -4.62 9.67 -5.24
N ASN A 85 -4.63 10.92 -4.78
CA ASN A 85 -3.57 11.89 -5.01
C ASN A 85 -3.48 12.88 -3.84
N LEU A 86 -2.35 13.57 -3.74
CA LEU A 86 -2.05 14.50 -2.65
C LEU A 86 -3.10 15.61 -2.49
N LEU A 87 -3.71 16.08 -3.58
CA LEU A 87 -4.71 17.16 -3.52
C LEU A 87 -6.03 16.73 -2.86
N HIS A 88 -6.33 15.43 -2.83
CA HIS A 88 -7.49 14.90 -2.12
C HIS A 88 -7.37 15.03 -0.59
N SER A 89 -6.18 15.35 -0.05
CA SER A 89 -5.96 15.48 1.40
C SER A 89 -6.97 16.41 2.06
N SER A 90 -7.22 17.60 1.50
CA SER A 90 -8.15 18.58 2.08
C SER A 90 -9.60 18.09 2.13
N TYR A 91 -10.01 17.25 1.18
CA TYR A 91 -11.33 16.62 1.18
C TYR A 91 -11.38 15.49 2.22
N LEU A 92 -10.41 14.59 2.19
CA LEU A 92 -10.35 13.42 3.08
C LEU A 92 -10.21 13.79 4.56
N ILE A 93 -9.45 14.86 4.87
CA ILE A 93 -9.36 15.41 6.23
C ILE A 93 -10.75 15.77 6.77
N LYS A 94 -11.58 16.43 5.94
CA LYS A 94 -12.93 16.84 6.35
C LYS A 94 -13.88 15.66 6.45
N GLU A 95 -13.85 14.78 5.45
CA GLU A 95 -14.72 13.60 5.36
C GLU A 95 -14.51 12.67 6.57
N TRP A 96 -13.26 12.44 6.94
CA TRP A 96 -12.89 11.48 7.99
C TRP A 96 -12.59 12.13 9.35
N GLY A 97 -12.69 13.46 9.44
CA GLY A 97 -12.38 14.19 10.68
C GLY A 97 -10.92 14.04 11.13
N LEU A 98 -9.99 13.97 10.17
CA LEU A 98 -8.56 13.85 10.46
C LEU A 98 -8.03 15.15 11.07
N PRO A 99 -6.89 15.11 11.78
CA PRO A 99 -6.19 16.33 12.17
C PRO A 99 -5.97 17.26 10.98
N GLU A 100 -5.98 18.58 11.21
CA GLU A 100 -5.60 19.53 10.17
C GLU A 100 -4.10 19.43 9.83
N LYS A 101 -3.69 20.08 8.73
CA LYS A 101 -2.30 20.17 8.25
C LYS A 101 -1.67 18.82 7.91
N GLN A 102 -2.46 17.95 7.30
CA GLN A 102 -2.03 16.65 6.78
C GLN A 102 -1.91 16.69 5.27
N VAL A 103 -0.91 16.02 4.72
CA VAL A 103 -0.84 15.67 3.30
C VAL A 103 -0.73 14.16 3.19
N LEU A 104 -1.83 13.54 2.77
CA LEU A 104 -1.95 12.09 2.65
C LEU A 104 -1.12 11.62 1.46
N ILE A 105 -0.26 10.63 1.69
CA ILE A 105 0.68 10.13 0.67
C ILE A 105 0.44 8.66 0.30
N LEU A 106 -0.25 7.90 1.14
CA LEU A 106 -0.83 6.59 0.85
C LEU A 106 -1.91 6.26 1.88
N GLY A 107 -2.77 5.29 1.57
CA GLY A 107 -3.83 4.86 2.49
C GLY A 107 -5.04 4.34 1.75
N GLU A 108 -5.93 3.69 2.50
CA GLU A 108 -7.19 3.18 1.97
C GLU A 108 -8.24 3.17 3.09
N GLY A 109 -9.49 3.45 2.74
CA GLY A 109 -10.60 3.39 3.69
C GLY A 109 -10.43 4.40 4.82
N HIS A 110 -10.14 3.91 6.03
CA HIS A 110 -10.10 4.66 7.28
C HIS A 110 -8.68 4.90 7.83
N TRP A 111 -7.63 4.55 7.08
CA TRP A 111 -6.24 4.75 7.52
C TRP A 111 -5.35 5.37 6.44
N TRP A 112 -4.33 6.11 6.88
CA TRP A 112 -3.38 6.79 5.99
C TRP A 112 -1.97 6.86 6.58
N VAL A 113 -0.99 6.92 5.69
CA VAL A 113 0.30 7.55 5.98
C VAL A 113 0.28 8.97 5.43
N THR A 114 0.71 9.91 6.25
CA THR A 114 0.61 11.34 5.99
C THR A 114 1.89 12.08 6.31
N LEU A 115 2.17 13.13 5.54
CA LEU A 115 3.09 14.19 5.95
C LEU A 115 2.35 15.11 6.91
N ASP A 116 2.80 15.15 8.16
CA ASP A 116 2.17 15.88 9.24
C ASP A 116 2.91 17.22 9.49
N TYR A 117 2.25 18.32 9.14
CA TYR A 117 2.77 19.68 9.28
C TYR A 117 2.23 20.40 10.53
N ARG A 118 1.65 19.67 11.50
CA ARG A 118 1.13 20.29 12.73
C ARG A 118 2.22 21.02 13.53
N ALA A 119 3.45 20.49 13.51
CA ALA A 119 4.58 21.03 14.27
C ALA A 119 5.39 22.13 13.54
N GLY A 120 5.25 22.30 12.22
CA GLY A 120 6.04 23.27 11.48
C GLY A 120 6.01 23.07 9.96
N GLU A 121 6.93 23.75 9.27
CA GLU A 121 7.06 23.68 7.80
C GLU A 121 7.69 22.39 7.30
N GLU A 122 8.50 21.73 8.14
CA GLU A 122 9.08 20.41 7.85
C GLU A 122 8.19 19.33 8.47
N PRO A 123 7.65 18.39 7.66
CA PRO A 123 6.70 17.42 8.16
C PRO A 123 7.38 16.19 8.78
N THR A 124 6.75 15.65 9.82
CA THR A 124 6.96 14.24 10.19
C THR A 124 6.15 13.34 9.26
N VAL A 125 6.49 12.05 9.21
CA VAL A 125 5.63 11.05 8.56
C VAL A 125 4.86 10.32 9.64
N ASN A 126 3.53 10.35 9.59
CA ASN A 126 2.66 9.76 10.60
C ASN A 126 1.78 8.67 10.02
N TRP A 127 1.40 7.74 10.89
CA TRP A 127 0.28 6.84 10.71
C TRP A 127 -0.96 7.46 11.34
N ILE A 128 -2.08 7.46 10.62
CA ILE A 128 -3.39 7.83 11.16
C ILE A 128 -4.38 6.73 10.82
N ASP A 129 -5.11 6.25 11.83
CA ASP A 129 -6.26 5.36 11.67
C ASP A 129 -7.45 6.00 12.39
N ALA A 130 -8.42 6.46 11.59
CA ALA A 130 -9.59 7.18 12.09
C ALA A 130 -10.55 6.28 12.86
N GLU A 131 -10.65 5.00 12.50
CA GLU A 131 -11.55 4.03 13.11
C GLU A 131 -11.02 3.57 14.47
N ASN A 132 -9.72 3.22 14.53
CA ASN A 132 -9.05 2.76 15.74
C ASN A 132 -8.48 3.92 16.59
N ARG A 133 -8.66 5.17 16.16
CA ARG A 133 -8.19 6.39 16.83
C ARG A 133 -6.69 6.36 17.12
N GLN A 134 -5.90 5.92 16.15
CA GLN A 134 -4.45 5.92 16.23
C GLN A 134 -3.88 7.11 15.45
N ASP A 135 -2.93 7.81 16.06
CA ASP A 135 -2.18 8.91 15.44
C ASP A 135 -0.78 8.92 16.07
N PHE A 136 0.23 8.53 15.31
CA PHE A 136 1.61 8.47 15.82
C PHE A 136 2.64 8.62 14.70
N ILE A 137 3.83 9.07 15.09
CA ILE A 137 4.94 9.31 14.18
C ILE A 137 5.54 7.97 13.73
N LEU A 138 5.59 7.75 12.42
CA LEU A 138 6.35 6.69 11.78
C LEU A 138 7.82 7.10 11.62
N ALA A 139 8.09 8.33 11.17
CA ALA A 139 9.46 8.83 10.99
C ALA A 139 9.55 10.34 11.17
N PRO A 140 10.70 10.87 11.62
CA PRO A 140 10.87 12.31 11.86
C PRO A 140 10.93 13.14 10.58
N THR A 141 11.25 12.53 9.42
CA THR A 141 11.26 13.18 8.10
C THR A 141 10.88 12.18 7.02
N PHE A 142 10.56 12.67 5.81
CA PHE A 142 10.30 11.80 4.66
C PHE A 142 11.55 11.00 4.24
N GLU A 143 12.74 11.59 4.34
CA GLU A 143 14.01 10.90 4.11
C GLU A 143 14.22 9.75 5.09
N ALA A 144 13.94 9.96 6.38
CA ALA A 144 14.03 8.93 7.40
C ALA A 144 13.01 7.80 7.17
N PHE A 145 11.79 8.14 6.74
CA PHE A 145 10.79 7.16 6.32
C PHE A 145 11.31 6.29 5.17
N MET A 146 11.80 6.92 4.09
CA MET A 146 12.33 6.20 2.93
C MET A 146 13.54 5.31 3.27
N SER A 147 14.38 5.74 4.21
CA SER A 147 15.56 4.98 4.64
C SER A 147 15.24 3.69 5.41
N ARG A 148 14.02 3.60 5.96
CA ARG A 148 13.54 2.44 6.73
C ARG A 148 12.79 1.42 5.88
N LEU A 149 12.52 1.73 4.62
CA LEU A 149 11.84 0.79 3.73
C LEU A 149 12.74 -0.40 3.44
N GLU A 150 12.18 -1.58 3.61
CA GLU A 150 12.80 -2.86 3.29
C GLU A 150 12.12 -3.47 2.07
N THR A 151 12.82 -4.31 1.32
CA THR A 151 12.19 -5.03 0.21
C THR A 151 11.18 -6.04 0.75
N MET A 152 10.03 -6.16 0.09
CA MET A 152 9.01 -7.15 0.46
C MET A 152 9.55 -8.59 0.42
N GLU A 153 10.63 -8.85 -0.32
CA GLU A 153 11.30 -10.16 -0.38
C GLU A 153 11.73 -10.68 1.01
N LYS A 154 12.11 -9.80 1.94
CA LYS A 154 12.47 -10.17 3.32
C LYS A 154 11.29 -10.77 4.10
N TYR A 155 10.07 -10.38 3.72
CA TYR A 155 8.82 -10.81 4.33
C TYR A 155 8.13 -11.92 3.53
N ARG A 156 8.65 -12.24 2.34
CA ARG A 156 8.25 -13.44 1.62
C ARG A 156 8.60 -14.62 2.52
N PRO A 157 7.65 -15.53 2.80
CA PRO A 157 7.97 -16.76 3.50
C PRO A 157 9.16 -17.39 2.79
N LEU A 158 10.25 -17.65 3.52
CA LEU A 158 11.36 -18.44 2.99
C LEU A 158 10.73 -19.73 2.48
N GLU A 159 10.65 -19.88 1.16
CA GLU A 159 10.41 -21.19 0.59
C GLU A 159 11.53 -22.07 1.14
N GLN A 160 11.21 -22.93 2.11
CA GLN A 160 12.12 -23.98 2.51
C GLN A 160 12.48 -24.72 1.24
N ASN A 161 13.77 -24.70 0.95
CA ASN A 161 14.39 -25.21 -0.25
C ASN A 161 14.05 -26.71 -0.40
N ASN A 162 12.89 -27.00 -1.01
CA ASN A 162 12.47 -28.30 -1.52
C ASN A 162 11.70 -28.02 -2.81
N ARG A 163 12.49 -27.72 -3.84
CA ARG A 163 12.02 -27.73 -5.23
C ARG A 163 11.36 -29.08 -5.47
N VAL A 164 10.14 -29.03 -6.00
CA VAL A 164 9.23 -30.14 -6.34
C VAL A 164 8.37 -30.68 -5.17
N ALA A 165 7.40 -29.89 -4.67
CA ALA A 165 6.18 -30.46 -4.03
C ALA A 165 4.98 -29.50 -3.85
N ASN A 166 5.15 -28.18 -3.73
CA ASN A 166 4.18 -27.36 -2.97
C ASN A 166 3.33 -26.33 -3.76
N ASN A 167 3.17 -26.43 -5.08
CA ASN A 167 2.24 -25.53 -5.79
C ASN A 167 0.75 -25.89 -5.66
N THR A 168 0.37 -26.82 -4.77
CA THR A 168 -1.01 -27.30 -4.69
C THR A 168 -1.70 -27.08 -3.34
N VAL A 169 -1.06 -26.49 -2.31
CA VAL A 169 -1.63 -26.58 -0.93
C VAL A 169 -2.11 -25.23 -0.35
N ILE A 170 -1.81 -24.08 -0.95
CA ILE A 170 -2.19 -22.78 -0.34
C ILE A 170 -3.52 -22.20 -0.89
N TRP A 171 -4.10 -22.78 -1.94
CA TRP A 171 -5.36 -22.29 -2.52
C TRP A 171 -6.63 -22.82 -1.82
N GLU A 172 -6.55 -23.87 -0.99
CA GLU A 172 -7.74 -24.53 -0.40
C GLU A 172 -8.32 -23.82 0.83
N SER A 173 -7.55 -22.96 1.52
CA SER A 173 -8.00 -22.30 2.76
C SER A 173 -8.79 -21.00 2.54
N PHE A 174 -8.90 -20.52 1.29
CA PHE A 174 -9.51 -19.22 0.95
C PHE A 174 -10.63 -19.31 -0.10
N ILE A 175 -11.10 -20.51 -0.44
CA ILE A 175 -12.22 -20.67 -1.36
C ILE A 175 -13.49 -20.89 -0.54
N ALA A 176 -14.44 -19.95 -0.60
CA ALA A 176 -15.81 -20.18 -0.15
C ALA A 176 -16.36 -21.42 -0.87
N GLU A 177 -17.09 -22.31 -0.17
CA GLU A 177 -17.52 -23.61 -0.72
C GLU A 177 -18.18 -23.52 -2.11
N GLU A 178 -18.87 -22.41 -2.37
CA GLU A 178 -19.55 -22.09 -3.65
C GLU A 178 -18.60 -21.97 -4.85
N LYS A 179 -17.32 -21.61 -4.65
CA LYS A 179 -16.32 -21.47 -5.72
C LYS A 179 -15.55 -22.77 -6.02
N LEU A 180 -15.80 -23.85 -5.27
CA LEU A 180 -15.16 -25.16 -5.50
C LEU A 180 -15.72 -25.89 -6.72
N ILE A 181 -16.93 -25.53 -7.17
CA ILE A 181 -17.62 -26.17 -8.31
C ILE A 181 -16.94 -25.83 -9.65
N GLU A 182 -16.19 -24.72 -9.71
CA GLU A 182 -15.48 -24.26 -10.92
C GLU A 182 -14.13 -24.98 -11.16
N LEU A 183 -13.69 -25.84 -10.24
CA LEU A 183 -12.40 -26.55 -10.35
C LEU A 183 -12.44 -27.60 -11.46
N ASP A 184 -11.40 -27.68 -12.30
CA ASP A 184 -11.25 -28.76 -13.28
C ASP A 184 -11.30 -30.15 -12.59
N GLU A 185 -11.83 -31.18 -13.27
CA GLU A 185 -12.01 -32.53 -12.72
C GLU A 185 -10.71 -33.14 -12.20
N ARG A 186 -9.59 -32.84 -12.88
CA ARG A 186 -8.28 -33.33 -12.47
C ARG A 186 -7.85 -32.74 -11.13
N PHE A 187 -8.23 -31.49 -10.85
CA PHE A 187 -7.95 -30.80 -9.60
C PHE A 187 -8.90 -31.28 -8.49
N LEU A 188 -10.20 -31.43 -8.79
CA LEU A 188 -11.19 -31.96 -7.84
C LEU A 188 -10.81 -33.34 -7.30
N LYS A 189 -10.27 -34.21 -8.16
CA LYS A 189 -9.80 -35.55 -7.74
C LYS A 189 -8.65 -35.47 -6.72
N GLN A 190 -7.71 -34.55 -6.91
CA GLN A 190 -6.57 -34.37 -5.99
C GLN A 190 -7.02 -33.76 -4.65
N VAL A 191 -7.95 -32.81 -4.69
CA VAL A 191 -8.53 -32.19 -3.49
C VAL A 191 -9.27 -33.24 -2.66
N ASN A 192 -10.13 -34.05 -3.30
CA ASN A 192 -10.88 -35.10 -2.60
C ASN A 192 -9.97 -36.19 -2.02
N GLU A 193 -8.88 -36.53 -2.68
CA GLU A 193 -7.89 -37.48 -2.15
C GLU A 193 -7.25 -36.97 -0.85
N ARG A 194 -6.94 -35.68 -0.77
CA ARG A 194 -6.42 -35.05 0.46
C ARG A 194 -7.47 -34.91 1.56
N ARG A 195 -8.73 -34.66 1.19
CA ARG A 195 -9.85 -34.62 2.15
C ARG A 195 -10.05 -35.98 2.81
N ARG A 196 -9.98 -37.08 2.06
CA ARG A 196 -10.01 -38.45 2.62
C ARG A 196 -8.86 -38.72 3.58
N GLN A 197 -7.64 -38.25 3.28
CA GLN A 197 -6.49 -38.37 4.19
C GLN A 197 -6.67 -37.60 5.50
N LYS A 198 -7.52 -36.56 5.50
CA LYS A 198 -7.89 -35.76 6.68
C LYS A 198 -9.21 -36.18 7.32
N GLY A 199 -9.85 -37.27 6.85
CA GLY A 199 -11.15 -37.74 7.35
C GLY A 199 -12.34 -36.86 6.97
N LEU A 200 -12.19 -36.00 5.96
CA LEU A 200 -13.23 -35.11 5.45
C LEU A 200 -13.96 -35.74 4.25
N PRO A 201 -15.27 -35.49 4.07
CA PRO A 201 -16.04 -36.04 2.95
C PRO A 201 -15.63 -35.40 1.62
N ASP A 202 -15.73 -36.16 0.54
CA ASP A 202 -15.47 -35.68 -0.82
C ASP A 202 -16.44 -34.55 -1.23
N ILE A 203 -15.91 -33.56 -1.94
CA ILE A 203 -16.68 -32.54 -2.65
C ILE A 203 -17.24 -33.18 -3.92
N LYS A 204 -18.56 -33.11 -4.09
CA LYS A 204 -19.25 -33.55 -5.31
C LYS A 204 -19.54 -32.32 -6.18
N LYS A 205 -19.32 -32.43 -7.49
CA LYS A 205 -19.94 -31.52 -8.45
C LYS A 205 -21.38 -31.97 -8.63
N GLU A 206 -22.32 -31.06 -8.47
CA GLU A 206 -23.71 -31.23 -8.93
C GLU A 206 -23.80 -31.04 -10.44
#